data_AF-A0A2W0B886-F1
#
_entry.id   AF-A0A2W0B886-F1
#
_cell.length_a   1.000
_cell.length_b   1.000
_cell.length_c   1.000
_cell.angle_alpha   90.00
_cell.angle_beta   90.00
_cell.angle_gamma   90.00
#
_symmetry.space_group_name_H-M   'P 1'
#
loop_
_entity.id
_entity.type
_entity.pdbx_description
1 polymer ?
#
loop_
_entity_poly.entity_id
_entity_poly.type
_entity_poly.pdbx_seq_one_letter_code
_entity_poly.pdbx_strand_id
1 'polypeptide(L)'
;MSSLSPERWQILSPYLDKGLELTDEERAAWLAALRSENPALVEELEVLLREHCIVREEGFLESSDSLSRPGAGLSGQTLGVYSLLAQVGQGGMGSVWLAERNDGRFERKVAVKFLN
;
A
#
# COMPACT_ATOMS: atom_id res chain seq x y z
N MET A 1 2.58 5.01 -12.46
CA MET A 1 3.17 5.78 -11.35
C MET A 1 3.28 7.25 -11.68
N SER A 2 2.15 7.95 -11.66
CA SER A 2 2.12 9.40 -11.72
C SER A 2 2.65 9.95 -10.40
N SER A 3 3.76 10.68 -10.41
CA SER A 3 4.23 11.39 -9.22
C SER A 3 3.29 12.57 -8.95
N LEU A 4 2.19 12.31 -8.23
CA LEU A 4 1.25 13.34 -7.78
C LEU A 4 1.93 14.22 -6.74
N SER A 5 1.82 15.55 -6.90
CA SER A 5 2.31 16.46 -5.87
C SER A 5 1.43 16.35 -4.61
N PRO A 6 1.96 16.66 -3.41
CA PRO A 6 1.20 16.59 -2.17
C PRO A 6 -0.10 17.42 -2.20
N GLU A 7 -0.09 18.56 -2.88
CA GLU A 7 -1.24 19.46 -3.00
C GLU A 7 -2.32 18.86 -3.92
N ARG A 8 -1.90 18.18 -5.01
CA ARG A 8 -2.83 17.45 -5.88
C ARG A 8 -3.43 16.25 -5.17
N TRP A 9 -2.63 15.54 -4.36
CA TRP A 9 -3.12 14.42 -3.55
C TRP A 9 -4.17 14.87 -2.53
N GLN A 10 -3.98 16.01 -1.87
CA GLN A 10 -4.98 16.56 -0.95
C GLN A 10 -6.33 16.84 -1.62
N ILE A 11 -6.29 17.29 -2.88
CA ILE A 11 -7.51 17.53 -3.66
C ILE A 11 -8.14 16.20 -4.08
N LEU A 12 -7.36 15.23 -4.55
CA LEU A 12 -7.87 13.97 -5.11
C LEU A 12 -8.31 12.96 -4.06
N SER A 13 -7.65 12.90 -2.89
CA SER A 13 -7.90 11.88 -1.86
C SER A 13 -9.38 11.74 -1.50
N PRO A 14 -10.13 12.82 -1.18
CA PRO A 14 -11.54 12.69 -0.81
C PRO A 14 -12.42 12.15 -1.95
N TYR A 15 -12.08 12.47 -3.20
CA TYR A 15 -12.79 11.94 -4.37
C TYR A 15 -12.44 10.47 -4.59
N LEU A 16 -11.17 10.09 -4.39
CA LEU A 16 -10.73 8.72 -4.53
C LEU A 16 -11.39 7.84 -3.48
N ASP A 17 -11.37 8.26 -2.21
CA ASP A 17 -12.02 7.57 -1.09
C ASP A 17 -13.51 7.34 -1.39
N LYS A 18 -14.23 8.40 -1.78
CA LYS A 18 -15.63 8.28 -2.19
C LYS A 18 -15.82 7.34 -3.38
N GLY A 19 -14.96 7.43 -4.40
CA GLY A 19 -15.02 6.57 -5.57
C GLY A 19 -14.90 5.08 -5.22
N LEU A 20 -14.03 4.75 -4.26
CA LEU A 20 -13.80 3.38 -3.80
C LEU A 20 -14.97 2.79 -2.99
N GLU A 21 -15.78 3.64 -2.35
CA GLU A 21 -16.97 3.22 -1.59
C GLU A 21 -18.18 2.92 -2.48
N LEU A 22 -18.24 3.52 -3.68
CA LEU A 22 -19.35 3.35 -4.63
C LEU A 22 -19.25 2.04 -5.42
N THR A 23 -20.41 1.48 -5.79
CA THR A 23 -20.45 0.37 -6.76
C THR A 23 -20.01 0.83 -8.15
N ASP A 24 -19.73 -0.11 -9.06
CA ASP A 24 -19.27 0.22 -10.40
C ASP A 24 -20.30 1.07 -11.18
N GLU A 25 -21.59 0.80 -11.00
CA GLU A 25 -22.67 1.57 -11.63
C GLU A 25 -22.79 2.99 -11.04
N GLU A 26 -22.75 3.11 -9.71
CA GLU A 26 -22.84 4.39 -9.01
C GLU A 26 -21.62 5.27 -9.30
N ARG A 27 -20.44 4.64 -9.34
CA ARG A 27 -19.17 5.29 -9.66
C ARG A 27 -19.18 5.83 -11.09
N ALA A 28 -19.68 5.08 -12.06
CA ALA A 28 -19.77 5.54 -13.44
C ALA A 28 -20.69 6.76 -13.58
N ALA A 29 -21.85 6.75 -12.92
CA ALA A 29 -22.77 7.88 -12.89
C ALA A 29 -22.17 9.11 -12.18
N TRP A 30 -21.49 8.89 -11.06
CA TRP A 30 -20.83 9.95 -10.29
C TRP A 30 -19.66 10.59 -11.05
N LEU A 31 -18.83 9.79 -11.73
CA LEU A 31 -17.74 10.28 -12.58
C LEU A 31 -18.27 11.08 -13.77
N ALA A 32 -19.39 10.66 -14.38
CA ALA A 32 -20.02 11.39 -15.48
C ALA A 32 -20.52 12.78 -15.04
N ALA A 33 -21.11 12.88 -13.85
CA ALA A 33 -21.50 14.15 -13.26
C ALA A 33 -20.26 15.04 -12.99
N LEU A 34 -19.24 14.48 -12.35
CA LEU A 34 -18.01 15.19 -12.00
C LEU A 34 -17.23 15.67 -13.23
N ARG A 35 -17.31 14.93 -14.35
CA ARG A 35 -16.65 15.28 -15.62
C ARG A 35 -17.20 16.56 -16.22
N SER A 36 -18.46 16.89 -15.94
CA SER A 36 -19.09 18.13 -16.40
C SER A 36 -18.56 19.36 -15.65
N GLU A 37 -18.12 19.18 -14.40
CA GLU A 37 -17.57 20.26 -13.58
C GLU A 37 -16.05 20.39 -13.77
N ASN A 38 -15.33 19.26 -13.78
CA ASN A 38 -13.88 19.26 -13.85
C ASN A 38 -13.34 18.01 -14.59
N PRO A 39 -13.23 18.06 -15.93
CA PRO A 39 -12.85 16.90 -16.72
C PRO A 39 -11.42 16.42 -16.44
N ALA A 40 -10.49 17.34 -16.15
CA ALA A 40 -9.10 16.99 -15.84
C ALA A 40 -8.97 16.20 -14.54
N LEU A 41 -9.77 16.53 -13.51
CA LEU A 41 -9.80 15.81 -12.24
C LEU A 41 -10.30 14.37 -12.44
N VAL A 42 -11.32 14.18 -13.28
CA VAL A 42 -11.88 12.85 -13.56
C VAL A 42 -10.89 11.95 -14.28
N GLU A 43 -10.12 12.46 -15.24
CA GLU A 43 -9.09 11.66 -15.91
C GLU A 43 -8.03 11.15 -14.92
N GLU A 44 -7.57 11.99 -14.01
CA GLU A 44 -6.62 11.58 -12.95
C GLU A 44 -7.25 10.54 -12.01
N LEU A 45 -8.52 10.73 -11.64
CA LEU A 45 -9.23 9.82 -10.75
C LEU A 45 -9.48 8.44 -11.39
N GLU A 46 -9.85 8.41 -12.67
CA GLU A 46 -10.07 7.18 -13.44
C GLU A 46 -8.79 6.35 -13.54
N VAL A 47 -7.63 6.99 -13.70
CA VAL A 47 -6.33 6.31 -13.68
C VAL A 47 -6.07 5.66 -12.31
N LEU A 48 -6.27 6.41 -11.22
CA LEU A 48 -6.05 5.92 -9.86
C LEU A 48 -7.00 4.77 -9.48
N LEU A 49 -8.28 4.90 -9.82
CA LEU A 49 -9.29 3.86 -9.58
C LEU A 49 -8.98 2.59 -10.39
N ARG A 50 -8.51 2.74 -11.63
CA ARG A 50 -8.10 1.60 -12.47
C ARG A 50 -6.85 0.91 -11.92
N GLU A 51 -5.82 1.66 -11.52
CA GLU A 51 -4.63 1.09 -10.86
C GLU A 51 -5.04 0.32 -9.59
N HIS A 52 -5.98 0.85 -8.79
CA HIS A 52 -6.48 0.15 -7.61
C HIS A 52 -7.23 -1.16 -7.95
N CYS A 53 -8.08 -1.16 -8.98
CA CYS A 53 -8.75 -2.39 -9.43
C CYS A 53 -7.74 -3.45 -9.91
N ILE A 54 -6.75 -3.05 -10.70
CA ILE A 54 -5.68 -3.96 -11.17
C ILE A 54 -4.93 -4.57 -9.99
N VAL A 55 -4.53 -3.76 -9.00
CA VAL A 55 -3.83 -4.26 -7.80
C VAL A 55 -4.69 -5.25 -6.98
N ARG A 56 -6.02 -5.05 -6.95
CA ARG A 56 -6.94 -6.00 -6.31
C ARG A 56 -7.08 -7.29 -7.11
N GLU A 57 -7.27 -7.20 -8.43
CA GLU A 57 -7.42 -8.37 -9.33
C GLU A 57 -6.12 -9.18 -9.46
N GLU A 58 -4.96 -8.54 -9.40
CA GLU A 58 -3.65 -9.20 -9.34
C GLU A 58 -3.40 -9.92 -8.00
N GLY A 59 -4.35 -9.89 -7.07
CA GLY A 59 -4.28 -10.66 -5.82
C GLY A 59 -3.13 -10.23 -4.92
N PHE A 60 -2.65 -8.98 -5.03
CA PHE A 60 -1.54 -8.48 -4.22
C PHE A 60 -1.86 -8.46 -2.72
N LEU A 61 -3.15 -8.49 -2.35
CA LEU A 61 -3.62 -8.62 -0.97
C LEU A 61 -4.29 -9.98 -0.66
N GLU A 62 -4.77 -10.72 -1.67
CA GLU A 62 -5.41 -12.04 -1.46
C GLU A 62 -4.45 -13.23 -1.61
N SER A 63 -3.26 -13.03 -2.19
CA SER A 63 -2.18 -14.03 -2.17
C SER A 63 -1.44 -14.07 -0.83
N SER A 64 -2.18 -14.30 0.26
CA SER A 64 -1.57 -14.85 1.49
C SER A 64 -0.95 -16.24 1.26
N ASP A 65 -1.14 -16.82 0.07
CA ASP A 65 -0.58 -18.10 -0.36
C ASP A 65 0.75 -17.99 -1.13
N SER A 66 1.29 -16.79 -1.34
CA SER A 66 2.64 -16.64 -1.89
C SER A 66 3.69 -16.57 -0.77
N LEU A 67 3.91 -17.73 -0.16
CA LEU A 67 5.18 -18.12 0.48
C LEU A 67 6.35 -18.17 -0.54
N SER A 68 6.36 -17.31 -1.55
CA SER A 68 7.49 -17.10 -2.45
C SER A 68 8.48 -16.20 -1.76
N ARG A 69 9.23 -16.80 -0.84
CA ARG A 69 10.47 -16.30 -0.24
C ARG A 69 11.30 -15.54 -1.29
N PRO A 70 11.42 -14.19 -1.21
CA PRO A 70 12.62 -13.52 -1.67
C PRO A 70 13.62 -13.69 -0.52
N GLY A 71 14.44 -14.72 -0.61
CA GLY A 71 15.56 -14.88 0.31
C GLY A 71 16.54 -13.72 0.16
N ALA A 72 17.15 -13.35 1.29
CA ALA A 72 18.52 -12.85 1.41
C ALA A 72 18.82 -11.34 1.52
N GLY A 73 17.84 -10.46 1.77
CA GLY A 73 18.18 -9.07 2.10
C GLY A 73 18.73 -8.88 3.51
N LEU A 74 17.90 -9.18 4.51
CA LEU A 74 18.14 -8.76 5.90
C LEU A 74 17.86 -9.85 6.95
N SER A 75 17.32 -11.02 6.58
CA SER A 75 17.13 -12.14 7.52
C SER A 75 18.47 -12.57 8.11
N GLY A 76 18.55 -12.62 9.44
CA GLY A 76 19.76 -12.88 10.20
C GLY A 76 20.61 -11.64 10.49
N GLN A 77 20.29 -10.47 9.92
CA GLN A 77 20.98 -9.24 10.30
C GLN A 77 20.54 -8.76 11.69
N THR A 78 21.52 -8.31 12.45
CA THR A 78 21.30 -7.68 13.74
C THR A 78 21.44 -6.17 13.58
N LEU A 79 20.36 -5.45 13.87
CA LEU A 79 20.28 -3.99 13.89
C LEU A 79 20.16 -3.54 15.34
N GLY A 80 21.30 -3.21 15.95
CA GLY A 80 21.39 -2.88 17.36
C GLY A 80 20.93 -4.06 18.23
N VAL A 81 19.81 -3.92 18.93
CA VAL A 81 19.24 -4.96 19.80
C VAL A 81 18.26 -5.90 19.08
N TYR A 82 18.02 -5.70 17.78
CA TYR A 82 17.02 -6.43 17.01
C TYR A 82 17.66 -7.36 15.99
N SER A 83 17.40 -8.66 16.09
CA SER A 83 17.79 -9.66 15.09
C SER A 83 16.61 -9.95 14.17
N LEU A 84 16.71 -9.58 12.89
CA LEU A 84 15.66 -9.81 11.91
C LEU A 84 15.56 -11.30 11.56
N LEU A 85 14.38 -11.88 11.68
CA LEU A 85 14.13 -13.30 11.42
C LEU A 85 13.61 -13.51 10.00
N ALA A 86 12.47 -12.89 9.68
CA ALA A 86 11.80 -13.08 8.39
C ALA A 86 11.00 -11.84 8.00
N GLN A 87 10.87 -11.59 6.70
CA GLN A 87 9.95 -10.57 6.21
C GLN A 87 8.51 -11.06 6.40
N VAL A 88 7.67 -10.21 6.97
CA VAL A 88 6.24 -10.48 7.23
C VAL A 88 5.36 -9.87 6.14
N GLY A 89 5.78 -8.75 5.55
CA GLY A 89 5.05 -8.14 4.44
C GLY A 89 5.77 -6.95 3.83
N GLN A 90 5.27 -6.51 2.67
CA GLN A 90 5.75 -5.34 1.95
C GLN A 90 4.57 -4.58 1.34
N GLY A 91 4.60 -3.26 1.44
CA GLY A 91 3.59 -2.38 0.82
C GLY A 91 4.20 -1.06 0.37
N GLY A 92 3.37 -0.16 -0.14
CA GLY A 92 3.83 1.13 -0.71
C GLY A 92 4.62 2.02 0.26
N MET A 93 4.38 1.89 1.57
CA MET A 93 5.07 2.65 2.63
C MET A 93 6.23 1.88 3.29
N GLY A 94 6.75 0.83 2.63
CA GLY A 94 7.96 0.10 3.05
C GLY A 94 7.72 -1.38 3.41
N SER A 95 8.65 -1.97 4.19
CA SER A 95 8.66 -3.42 4.50
C SER A 95 8.55 -3.70 5.99
N VAL A 96 7.83 -4.77 6.37
CA VAL A 96 7.65 -5.21 7.76
C VAL A 96 8.35 -6.54 7.96
N TRP A 97 9.13 -6.64 9.04
CA TRP A 97 9.94 -7.80 9.38
C TRP A 97 9.63 -8.28 10.78
N LEU A 98 9.56 -9.60 10.96
CA LEU A 98 9.61 -10.25 12.25
C LEU A 98 11.05 -10.17 12.75
N ALA A 99 11.26 -9.66 13.95
CA ALA A 99 12.55 -9.60 14.61
C ALA A 99 12.46 -10.13 16.04
N GLU A 100 13.59 -10.56 16.58
CA GLU A 100 13.76 -10.81 18.01
C GLU A 100 14.58 -9.69 18.63
N ARG A 101 14.09 -9.12 19.73
CA ARG A 101 14.88 -8.22 20.55
C ARG A 101 15.70 -9.06 21.54
N ASN A 102 17.03 -8.90 21.50
CA ASN A 102 17.98 -9.62 22.35
C ASN A 102 18.89 -8.61 23.08
N ASP A 103 18.32 -7.83 24.00
CA ASP A 103 19.06 -6.87 24.84
C ASP A 103 19.38 -7.40 26.25
N GLY A 104 19.18 -8.70 26.49
CA GLY A 104 19.36 -9.34 27.78
C GLY A 104 18.37 -8.92 28.87
N ARG A 105 17.41 -8.03 28.56
CA ARG A 105 16.35 -7.58 29.47
C ARG A 105 14.96 -8.00 29.01
N PHE A 106 14.73 -8.10 27.69
CA PHE A 106 13.47 -8.53 27.11
C PHE A 106 13.68 -9.34 25.83
N GLU A 107 13.44 -10.64 25.90
CA GLU A 107 13.33 -11.52 24.72
C GLU A 107 11.88 -11.52 24.23
N ARG A 108 11.63 -10.82 23.12
CA ARG A 108 10.30 -10.82 22.50
C ARG A 108 10.39 -10.70 20.99
N LYS A 109 9.49 -11.43 20.32
CA LYS A 109 9.21 -11.26 18.90
C LYS A 109 8.48 -9.94 18.65
N VAL A 110 9.02 -9.12 17.78
CA VAL A 110 8.51 -7.78 17.43
C VAL A 110 8.38 -7.64 15.92
N ALA A 111 7.52 -6.72 15.48
CA ALA A 111 7.45 -6.29 14.08
C ALA A 111 8.26 -5.01 13.89
N VAL A 112 9.23 -5.03 12.97
CA VAL A 112 10.07 -3.90 12.58
C VAL A 112 9.62 -3.43 11.20
N LYS A 113 9.16 -2.18 11.09
CA LYS A 113 8.78 -1.57 9.81
C LYS A 113 9.88 -0.65 9.32
N PHE A 114 10.45 -0.95 8.15
CA PHE A 114 11.30 -0.06 7.40
C PHE A 114 10.42 0.84 6.54
N LEU A 115 10.70 2.14 6.56
CA LEU A 115 10.10 3.11 5.67
C LEU A 115 11.04 3.30 4.47
N ASN A 116 10.48 3.39 3.26
CA ASN A 116 11.23 3.72 2.05
C ASN A 116 11.48 5.23 1.95
#